data_AF-A0A968F2S4-F1
#
_entry.id   AF-A0A968F2S4-F1
#
_cell.length_a   1.000
_cell.length_b   1.000
_cell.length_c   1.000
_cell.angle_alpha   90.00
_cell.angle_beta   90.00
_cell.angle_gamma   90.00
#
_symmetry.space_group_name_H-M   'P 1'
#
loop_
_entity.id
_entity.type
_entity.pdbx_description
1 polymer ?
#
loop_
_entity_poly.entity_id
_entity_poly.type
_entity_poly.pdbx_seq_one_letter_code
_entity_poly.pdbx_strand_id
1 'polypeptide(L)'
;KIIDEALADIKVCDPAIGSGAFPVGLLHEIVNARLALAPHSGNSQSAYELKRHVIAENHYGVDLDPSAIDIARLRLWLSLIVDEDDYDRIEPLPNLDYKIVQGDSLLGIEIDLFNK
;
A
#
# COMPACT_ATOMS: atom_id res chain seq x y z
N LYS A 1 -19.49 10.68 3.83
CA LYS A 1 -18.88 11.05 2.53
C LYS A 1 -17.52 11.74 2.71
N ILE A 2 -17.45 12.94 3.30
CA ILE A 2 -16.17 13.69 3.51
C ILE A 2 -15.07 12.83 4.18
N ILE A 3 -15.41 12.08 5.23
CA ILE A 3 -14.42 11.25 5.96
C ILE A 3 -13.90 10.09 5.08
N ASP A 4 -14.77 9.47 4.27
CA ASP A 4 -14.36 8.38 3.38
C ASP A 4 -13.43 8.89 2.27
N GLU A 5 -13.72 10.06 1.71
CA GLU A 5 -12.88 10.75 0.73
C GLU A 5 -11.52 11.12 1.35
N ALA A 6 -11.51 11.68 2.57
CA ALA A 6 -10.27 11.99 3.27
C ALA A 6 -9.42 10.74 3.57
N LEU A 7 -10.05 9.60 3.89
CA LEU A 7 -9.35 8.33 4.07
C LEU A 7 -8.82 7.76 2.75
N ALA A 8 -9.53 7.97 1.63
CA ALA A 8 -9.04 7.59 0.32
C ALA A 8 -7.78 8.40 -0.06
N ASP A 9 -7.74 9.70 0.26
CA ASP A 9 -6.65 10.58 -0.17
C ASP A 9 -5.42 10.60 0.75
N ILE A 10 -5.47 9.90 1.90
CA ILE A 10 -4.38 9.91 2.88
C ILE A 10 -3.05 9.44 2.27
N LYS A 11 -1.95 10.08 2.64
CA LYS A 11 -0.60 9.66 2.22
C LYS A 11 0.21 9.27 3.45
N VAL A 12 0.83 8.11 3.37
CA VAL A 12 1.57 7.45 4.44
C VAL A 12 3.00 7.25 3.96
N CYS A 13 3.97 7.74 4.72
CA CYS A 13 5.38 7.54 4.43
C CYS A 13 6.06 6.81 5.61
N ASP A 14 6.74 5.71 5.32
CA ASP A 14 7.56 4.96 6.27
C ASP A 14 9.06 5.03 5.85
N PRO A 15 9.89 5.85 6.51
CA PRO A 15 11.28 6.10 6.12
C PRO A 15 12.26 4.98 6.49
N ALA A 16 11.79 3.93 7.19
CA ALA A 16 12.56 2.74 7.53
C ALA A 16 11.61 1.53 7.52
N ILE A 17 11.02 1.29 6.35
CA ILE A 17 9.88 0.40 6.16
C ILE A 17 10.15 -1.06 6.58
N GLY A 18 11.41 -1.47 6.57
CA GLY A 18 11.84 -2.83 6.88
C GLY A 18 11.05 -3.83 6.04
N SER A 19 10.60 -4.90 6.68
CA SER A 19 9.77 -5.93 6.02
C SER A 19 8.33 -5.49 5.69
N GLY A 20 7.95 -4.24 5.94
CA GLY A 20 6.61 -3.72 5.64
C GLY A 20 5.53 -4.15 6.62
N ALA A 21 5.84 -4.37 7.91
CA ALA A 21 4.84 -4.72 8.93
C ALA A 21 3.88 -3.55 9.21
N PHE A 22 4.45 -2.36 9.41
CA PHE A 22 3.70 -1.13 9.63
C PHE A 22 2.73 -0.78 8.48
N PRO A 23 3.17 -0.69 7.20
CA PRO A 23 2.27 -0.35 6.10
C PRO A 23 1.16 -1.38 5.88
N VAL A 24 1.41 -2.66 6.14
CA VAL A 24 0.35 -3.69 6.04
C VAL A 24 -0.66 -3.55 7.18
N GLY A 25 -0.21 -3.26 8.41
CA GLY A 25 -1.12 -2.94 9.50
C GLY A 25 -2.01 -1.74 9.18
N LEU A 26 -1.40 -0.66 8.67
CA LEU A 26 -2.12 0.56 8.33
C LEU A 26 -3.09 0.37 7.14
N LEU A 27 -2.70 -0.43 6.15
CA LEU A 27 -3.59 -0.88 5.08
C LEU A 27 -4.89 -1.47 5.65
N HIS A 28 -4.78 -2.38 6.63
CA HIS A 28 -5.96 -2.97 7.26
C HIS A 28 -6.78 -1.94 8.03
N GLU A 29 -6.15 -1.03 8.78
CA GLU A 29 -6.85 0.02 9.51
C GLU A 29 -7.64 0.97 8.58
N ILE A 30 -7.03 1.42 7.48
CA ILE A 30 -7.70 2.29 6.50
C ILE A 30 -8.87 1.56 5.84
N VAL A 31 -8.66 0.31 5.40
CA VAL A 31 -9.71 -0.48 4.74
C VAL A 31 -10.87 -0.74 5.70
N ASN A 32 -10.58 -1.14 6.95
CA ASN A 32 -11.61 -1.38 7.96
C ASN A 32 -12.40 -0.11 8.29
N ALA A 33 -11.73 1.03 8.41
CA ALA A 33 -12.41 2.31 8.62
C ALA A 33 -13.33 2.67 7.45
N ARG A 34 -12.89 2.49 6.20
CA ARG A 34 -13.71 2.77 5.01
C ARG A 34 -14.88 1.80 4.87
N LEU A 35 -14.69 0.52 5.16
CA LEU A 35 -15.77 -0.48 5.22
C LEU A 35 -16.82 -0.14 6.29
N ALA A 36 -16.39 0.30 7.48
CA ALA A 36 -17.30 0.74 8.53
C ALA A 36 -18.09 2.01 8.14
N LEU A 37 -17.52 2.87 7.30
CA LEU A 37 -18.16 4.06 6.76
C LEU A 37 -19.07 3.79 5.56
N ALA A 38 -18.92 2.67 4.86
CA ALA A 38 -19.63 2.34 3.62
C ALA A 38 -21.16 2.55 3.69
N PRO A 39 -21.89 2.14 4.76
CA PRO A 39 -23.33 2.38 4.88
C PRO A 39 -23.72 3.87 4.92
N HIS A 40 -22.78 4.75 5.27
CA HIS A 40 -22.98 6.18 5.47
C HIS A 40 -22.34 7.04 4.37
N SER A 41 -21.38 6.49 3.61
CA SER A 41 -20.69 7.17 2.52
C SER A 41 -21.33 6.89 1.15
N GLY A 42 -22.10 5.81 1.02
CA GLY A 42 -22.59 5.32 -0.27
C GLY A 42 -21.50 4.62 -1.08
N ASN A 43 -20.38 4.29 -0.45
CA ASN A 43 -19.29 3.54 -1.06
C ASN A 43 -19.70 2.07 -1.17
N SER A 44 -19.65 1.52 -2.38
CA SER A 44 -19.99 0.12 -2.68
C SER A 44 -18.77 -0.72 -3.07
N GLN A 45 -17.55 -0.20 -2.87
CA GLN A 45 -16.32 -0.90 -3.20
C GLN A 45 -16.12 -2.13 -2.31
N SER A 46 -15.57 -3.19 -2.88
CA SER A 46 -15.18 -4.38 -2.14
C SER A 46 -13.95 -4.13 -1.26
N ALA A 47 -13.71 -5.00 -0.27
CA ALA A 47 -12.50 -4.94 0.54
C ALA A 47 -11.23 -5.01 -0.33
N TYR A 48 -11.23 -5.81 -1.39
CA TYR A 48 -10.15 -5.90 -2.35
C TYR A 48 -9.94 -4.60 -3.12
N GLU A 49 -11.00 -3.98 -3.64
CA GLU A 49 -10.90 -2.70 -4.36
C GLU A 49 -10.32 -1.61 -3.44
N LEU A 50 -10.74 -1.58 -2.18
CA LEU A 50 -10.20 -0.67 -1.16
C LEU A 50 -8.73 -0.97 -0.86
N LYS A 51 -8.35 -2.23 -0.65
CA LYS A 51 -6.94 -2.61 -0.43
C LYS A 51 -6.07 -2.24 -1.60
N ARG A 52 -6.53 -2.56 -2.81
CA ARG A 52 -5.83 -2.25 -4.05
C ARG A 52 -5.62 -0.74 -4.20
N HIS A 53 -6.64 0.06 -3.90
CA HIS A 53 -6.53 1.52 -3.87
C HIS A 53 -5.48 1.97 -2.86
N VAL A 54 -5.49 1.42 -1.64
CA VAL A 54 -4.59 1.84 -0.56
C VAL A 54 -3.13 1.47 -0.82
N ILE A 55 -2.88 0.28 -1.37
CA ILE A 55 -1.54 -0.14 -1.82
C ILE A 55 -1.08 0.71 -3.00
N ALA A 56 -1.99 0.98 -3.94
CA ALA A 56 -1.68 1.77 -5.11
C ALA A 56 -1.36 3.20 -4.73
N GLU A 57 -2.16 3.88 -3.90
CA GLU A 57 -2.15 5.35 -3.78
C GLU A 57 -1.66 5.91 -2.46
N ASN A 58 -1.71 5.15 -1.36
CA ASN A 58 -1.52 5.74 -0.03
C ASN A 58 -0.15 5.43 0.58
N HIS A 59 0.50 4.33 0.21
CA HIS A 59 1.70 3.85 0.90
C HIS A 59 2.99 4.20 0.16
N TYR A 60 3.91 4.81 0.89
CA TYR A 60 5.26 5.16 0.46
C TYR A 60 6.25 4.65 1.51
N GLY A 61 7.39 4.14 1.09
CA GLY A 61 8.40 3.66 2.03
C GLY A 61 9.80 3.55 1.47
N VAL A 62 10.77 3.65 2.37
CA VAL A 62 12.20 3.61 2.08
C VAL A 62 12.90 2.66 3.05
N ASP A 63 13.84 1.88 2.56
CA ASP A 63 14.77 1.10 3.38
C ASP A 63 16.16 1.06 2.74
N LEU A 64 17.19 0.92 3.57
CA LEU A 64 18.58 0.75 3.13
C LEU A 64 18.82 -0.65 2.56
N ASP A 65 18.15 -1.68 3.11
CA ASP A 65 18.30 -3.06 2.69
C ASP A 65 17.35 -3.39 1.52
N PRO A 66 17.87 -3.70 0.32
CA PRO A 66 17.04 -4.08 -0.81
C PRO A 66 16.19 -5.33 -0.53
N SER A 67 16.66 -6.25 0.32
CA SER A 67 15.90 -7.44 0.69
C SER A 67 14.65 -7.08 1.48
N ALA A 68 14.73 -6.05 2.33
CA ALA A 68 13.61 -5.55 3.10
C ALA A 68 12.51 -4.98 2.19
N ILE A 69 12.93 -4.25 1.15
CA ILE A 69 12.04 -3.71 0.11
C ILE A 69 11.29 -4.83 -0.63
N ASP A 70 11.98 -5.88 -1.05
CA ASP A 70 11.34 -7.01 -1.73
C ASP A 70 10.35 -7.75 -0.82
N ILE A 71 10.71 -7.94 0.45
CA ILE A 71 9.82 -8.54 1.45
C ILE A 71 8.59 -7.66 1.69
N ALA A 72 8.75 -6.34 1.79
CA ALA A 72 7.65 -5.41 1.99
C ALA A 72 6.67 -5.42 0.81
N ARG A 73 7.18 -5.38 -0.43
CA ARG A 73 6.36 -5.47 -1.65
C ARG A 73 5.61 -6.80 -1.72
N LEU A 74 6.29 -7.91 -1.44
CA LEU A 74 5.67 -9.24 -1.38
C LEU A 74 4.58 -9.31 -0.30
N ARG A 75 4.83 -8.75 0.88
CA ARG A 75 3.85 -8.77 1.98
C ARG A 75 2.60 -7.97 1.62
N LEU A 76 2.75 -6.81 0.98
CA LEU A 76 1.61 -6.03 0.49
C LEU A 76 0.84 -6.79 -0.59
N TRP A 77 1.54 -7.47 -1.51
CA TRP A 77 0.87 -8.32 -2.49
C TRP A 77 0.07 -9.45 -1.87
N LEU A 78 0.67 -10.18 -0.93
CA LEU A 78 -0.01 -11.25 -0.20
C LEU A 78 -1.23 -10.71 0.54
N SER A 79 -1.13 -9.53 1.14
CA SER A 79 -2.26 -8.89 1.82
C SER A 79 -3.41 -8.50 0.89
N LEU A 80 -3.13 -8.26 -0.40
CA LEU A 80 -4.13 -8.00 -1.43
C LEU A 80 -4.89 -9.28 -1.81
N ILE A 81 -4.17 -10.38 -2.02
CA ILE A 81 -4.74 -11.63 -2.57
C ILE A 81 -5.34 -12.57 -1.53
N VAL A 82 -4.94 -12.46 -0.26
CA VAL A 82 -5.32 -13.45 0.79
C VAL A 82 -6.83 -13.54 1.03
N ASP A 83 -7.56 -12.46 0.74
CA ASP A 83 -9.01 -12.38 0.97
C ASP A 83 -9.81 -12.56 -0.34
N GLU A 84 -9.17 -12.93 -1.46
CA GLU A 84 -9.83 -13.18 -2.73
C GLU A 84 -9.91 -14.67 -3.06
N ASP A 85 -11.13 -15.18 -3.15
CA ASP A 85 -11.41 -16.58 -3.50
C ASP A 85 -11.35 -16.83 -5.02
N ASP A 86 -11.56 -15.79 -5.83
CA ASP A 86 -11.56 -15.84 -7.28
C ASP A 86 -10.22 -15.34 -7.84
N TYR A 87 -9.25 -16.26 -7.90
CA TYR A 87 -7.89 -15.97 -8.38
C TYR A 87 -7.84 -15.46 -9.83
N ASP A 88 -8.86 -15.74 -10.64
CA ASP A 88 -8.94 -15.28 -12.03
C ASP A 88 -9.24 -13.77 -12.13
N ARG A 89 -9.71 -13.15 -11.04
CA ARG A 89 -9.98 -11.70 -10.95
C ARG A 89 -8.84 -10.90 -10.32
N ILE A 90 -7.80 -11.57 -9.85
CA ILE A 90 -6.67 -10.90 -9.21
C ILE A 90 -5.87 -10.16 -10.28
N GLU A 91 -5.85 -8.84 -10.15
CA GLU A 91 -4.99 -8.00 -10.96
C GLU A 91 -3.55 -8.05 -10.44
N PRO A 92 -2.55 -7.90 -11.33
CA PRO A 92 -1.19 -7.72 -10.88
C PRO A 92 -1.08 -6.51 -9.97
N LEU A 93 -0.05 -6.51 -9.11
CA LEU A 93 0.24 -5.36 -8.25
C LEU A 93 0.24 -4.07 -9.06
N PRO A 94 -0.29 -2.97 -8.49
CA PRO A 94 0.03 -1.65 -9.02
C PRO A 94 1.55 -1.47 -9.02
N ASN A 95 2.07 -0.60 -9.88
CA ASN A 95 3.50 -0.31 -9.93
C ASN A 95 3.97 0.28 -8.59
N LEU A 96 4.50 -0.59 -7.74
CA LEU A 96 5.04 -0.31 -6.40
C LEU A 96 6.48 0.16 -6.46
N ASP A 97 7.16 -0.02 -7.59
CA ASP A 97 8.60 0.25 -7.75
C ASP A 97 8.93 1.71 -7.48
N TYR A 98 7.96 2.62 -7.71
CA TYR A 98 8.12 4.05 -7.45
C TYR A 98 7.63 4.51 -6.07
N LYS A 99 7.02 3.62 -5.28
CA LYS A 99 6.42 3.97 -3.97
C LYS A 99 7.15 3.32 -2.81
N ILE A 100 7.68 2.11 -3.00
CA ILE A 100 8.52 1.41 -2.02
C ILE A 100 9.88 1.18 -2.65
N VAL A 101 10.88 1.91 -2.19
CA VAL A 101 12.17 2.07 -2.87
C VAL A 101 13.34 1.81 -1.93
N GLN A 102 14.42 1.26 -2.48
CA GLN A 102 15.68 1.24 -1.75
C GLN A 102 16.27 2.65 -1.70
N GLY A 103 16.72 3.08 -0.52
CA GLY A 103 17.36 4.36 -0.35
C GLY A 103 17.75 4.65 1.08
N ASP A 104 18.52 5.73 1.25
CA ASP A 104 18.83 6.27 2.56
C ASP A 104 17.81 7.38 2.85
N SER A 105 16.99 7.24 3.89
CA SER A 105 15.99 8.25 4.21
C SER A 105 16.58 9.56 4.76
N LEU A 106 17.86 9.57 5.16
CA LEU A 106 18.60 10.76 5.59
C LEU A 106 19.35 11.42 4.44
N LEU A 107 20.03 10.63 3.59
CA LEU A 107 20.87 11.12 2.50
C LEU A 107 20.15 11.23 1.15
N GLY A 108 19.01 10.57 1.00
CA GLY A 108 18.22 10.48 -0.21
C GLY A 108 18.43 9.19 -1.00
N ILE A 109 17.80 9.14 -2.17
CA ILE A 109 17.88 8.01 -3.09
C ILE A 109 18.89 8.37 -4.17
N GLU A 110 19.88 7.49 -4.39
CA GLU A 110 20.83 7.64 -5.48
C GLU A 110 20.12 7.32 -6.81
N ILE A 111 20.00 8.31 -7.69
CA ILE A 111 19.32 8.13 -8.98
C ILE A 111 20.28 7.47 -9.97
N ASP A 112 19.94 6.26 -10.41
CA ASP A 112 20.62 5.48 -11.43
C ASP A 112 19.73 5.28 -12.68
N LEU A 113 20.11 4.34 -13.55
CA LEU A 113 19.37 4.04 -14.78
C LEU A 113 18.08 3.24 -14.55
N PHE A 114 17.92 2.63 -13.37
CA PHE A 114 16.85 1.70 -13.03
C PHE A 114 15.75 2.33 -12.16
N ASN A 115 16.01 3.47 -11.50
CA ASN A 115 15.05 4.23 -10.70
C ASN A 115 14.76 5.64 -11.26
N LYS A 116 15.01 5.84 -12.57
CA LYS A 116 14.75 7.07 -13.33
C LYS A 116 13.32 7.21 -13.83
#